data_AF-A0A9W6Z8M7-F1
#
_entry.id   AF-A0A9W6Z8M7-F1
#
_cell.length_a   1.000
_cell.length_b   1.000
_cell.length_c   1.000
_cell.angle_alpha   90.00
_cell.angle_beta   90.00
_cell.angle_gamma   90.00
#
_symmetry.space_group_name_H-M   'P 1'
#
loop_
_entity.id
_entity.type
_entity.pdbx_description
1 polymer ?
#
loop_
_entity_poly.entity_id
_entity_poly.type
_entity_poly.pdbx_seq_one_letter_code
_entity_poly.pdbx_strand_id
1 'polypeptide(L)'
;MFHLPLHENLKVIEKLGGSAADRLMLTTFLRADDNERDFVLAMGHEVNLFRSPYCIKDPSRLIFDEQEDLYTGIWELDGTSLLGSSCKGGTYE
;
A
#
# COMPACT_ATOMS: atom_id res chain seq x y z
N MET A 1 -18.53 0.89 -0.05
CA MET A 1 -17.22 1.22 0.55
C MET A 1 -16.92 2.66 0.17
N PHE A 2 -16.60 3.55 1.12
CA PHE A 2 -16.30 4.95 0.81
C PHE A 2 -14.80 5.08 0.54
N HIS A 3 -14.42 5.67 -0.59
CA HIS A 3 -13.03 6.01 -0.86
C HIS A 3 -12.71 7.36 -0.24
N LEU A 4 -11.72 7.37 0.66
CA LEU A 4 -11.16 8.62 1.15
C LEU A 4 -10.43 9.32 0.00
N PRO A 5 -10.59 10.65 -0.15
CA PRO A 5 -9.72 11.43 -1.00
C PRO A 5 -8.24 11.18 -0.66
N LEU A 6 -7.37 11.26 -1.66
CA LEU A 6 -5.94 10.99 -1.53
C LEU A 6 -5.30 11.63 -0.28
N HIS A 7 -5.55 12.92 -0.07
CA HIS A 7 -4.97 13.68 1.04
C HIS A 7 -5.45 13.21 2.41
N GLU A 8 -6.67 12.66 2.51
CA GLU A 8 -7.17 12.06 3.76
C GLU A 8 -6.58 10.69 3.99
N ASN A 9 -6.42 9.89 2.93
CA ASN A 9 -5.79 8.57 3.00
C ASN A 9 -4.32 8.68 3.47
N LEU A 10 -3.56 9.64 2.92
CA LEU A 10 -2.20 9.94 3.39
C LEU A 10 -2.16 10.30 4.88
N LYS A 11 -3.07 11.17 5.36
CA LYS A 11 -3.18 11.51 6.78
C LYS A 11 -3.51 10.31 7.65
N VAL A 12 -4.31 9.37 7.16
CA VAL A 12 -4.58 8.11 7.88
C VAL A 12 -3.31 7.30 7.99
N ILE A 13 -2.61 7.05 6.88
CA ILE A 13 -1.35 6.28 6.87
C ILE A 13 -0.29 6.89 7.80
N GLU A 14 -0.14 8.21 7.80
CA GLU A 14 0.78 8.93 8.72
C GLU A 14 0.44 8.66 10.19
N LYS A 15 -0.84 8.58 10.52
CA LYS A 15 -1.31 8.36 11.90
C LYS A 15 -1.20 6.91 12.34
N LEU A 16 -1.17 5.94 11.41
CA LEU A 16 -1.07 4.51 11.75
C LEU A 16 0.25 4.17 12.44
N GLY A 17 1.35 4.84 12.07
CA GLY A 17 2.64 4.70 12.74
C GLY A 17 2.62 5.09 14.21
N GLY A 18 1.72 6.00 14.62
CA GLY A 18 1.52 6.40 16.01
C GLY A 18 0.42 5.62 16.74
N SER A 19 -0.14 4.57 16.13
CA SER A 19 -1.12 3.72 16.81
C SER A 19 -0.42 2.82 17.83
N ALA A 20 -1.17 2.37 18.86
CA ALA A 20 -0.67 1.39 19.84
C ALA A 20 -0.71 -0.06 19.31
N ALA A 21 -1.00 -0.25 18.03
CA ALA A 21 -0.98 -1.57 17.42
C ALA A 21 0.46 -1.93 17.04
N ASP A 22 0.83 -3.19 17.24
CA ASP A 22 2.15 -3.69 16.84
C ASP A 22 2.23 -3.98 15.34
N ARG A 23 1.07 -4.21 14.69
CA ARG A 23 0.97 -4.63 13.31
C ARG A 23 -0.16 -3.95 12.57
N LEU A 24 0.07 -3.73 11.28
CA LEU A 24 -0.92 -3.20 10.34
C LEU A 24 -1.01 -4.10 9.12
N MET A 25 -2.23 -4.42 8.71
CA MET A 25 -2.52 -5.13 7.47
C MET A 25 -3.18 -4.17 6.50
N LEU A 26 -2.56 -3.96 5.32
CA LEU A 26 -3.13 -3.16 4.24
C LEU A 26 -3.17 -3.99 2.96
N THR A 27 -4.21 -3.76 2.16
CA THR A 27 -4.37 -4.34 0.84
C THR A 27 -4.04 -3.30 -0.23
N THR A 28 -3.40 -3.74 -1.31
CA THR A 28 -2.97 -2.88 -2.42
C THR A 28 -2.82 -3.72 -3.69
N PHE A 29 -2.71 -3.04 -4.84
CA PHE A 29 -2.36 -3.68 -6.11
C PHE A 29 -0.87 -3.55 -6.38
N LEU A 30 -0.23 -4.65 -6.83
CA LEU A 30 1.20 -4.67 -7.19
C LEU A 30 1.47 -4.69 -8.70
N ARG A 31 0.46 -4.98 -9.55
CA ARG A 31 0.68 -5.13 -11.00
C ARG A 31 1.06 -3.80 -11.64
N ALA A 32 2.35 -3.70 -11.94
CA ALA A 32 2.97 -2.69 -12.76
C ALA A 32 3.57 -3.43 -13.96
N ASP A 33 2.71 -4.03 -14.79
CA ASP A 33 3.21 -4.82 -15.91
C ASP A 33 3.54 -3.93 -17.10
N ASP A 34 2.95 -2.74 -17.26
CA ASP A 34 3.32 -1.84 -18.36
C ASP A 34 3.13 -0.37 -18.00
N ASN A 35 4.07 0.43 -18.45
CA ASN A 35 4.31 1.82 -18.07
C ASN A 35 3.20 2.82 -18.46
N GLU A 36 2.00 2.40 -18.87
CA GLU A 36 0.91 3.29 -19.29
C GLU A 36 -0.44 2.55 -19.30
N ARG A 37 -1.27 2.86 -18.29
CA ARG A 37 -2.74 2.75 -18.24
C ARG A 37 -3.38 1.37 -18.52
N ASP A 38 -3.84 0.73 -17.44
CA ASP A 38 -5.26 0.56 -17.11
C ASP A 38 -5.35 -0.40 -15.92
N PHE A 39 -5.71 0.12 -14.74
CA PHE A 39 -5.91 -0.69 -13.55
C PHE A 39 -7.21 -1.48 -13.72
N VAL A 40 -7.12 -2.82 -13.73
CA VAL A 40 -8.32 -3.65 -13.61
C VAL A 40 -8.78 -3.55 -12.17
N LEU A 41 -9.90 -2.87 -11.97
CA LEU A 41 -10.58 -2.80 -10.68
C LEU A 41 -10.95 -4.23 -10.24
N ALA A 42 -10.30 -4.76 -9.20
CA ALA A 42 -11.09 -5.58 -8.27
C ALA A 42 -12.15 -4.63 -7.70
N MET A 43 -13.36 -5.12 -7.45
CA MET A 43 -14.43 -4.29 -6.90
C MET A 43 -13.97 -3.55 -5.63
N GLY A 44 -13.48 -2.31 -5.78
CA GLY A 44 -13.15 -1.41 -4.70
C GLY A 44 -11.73 -0.85 -4.55
N HIS A 45 -10.68 -1.16 -5.32
CA HIS A 45 -9.37 -0.51 -5.03
C HIS A 45 -8.54 -0.10 -6.27
N GLU A 46 -8.19 1.20 -6.37
CA GLU A 46 -7.32 1.79 -7.41
C GLU A 46 -5.92 2.16 -6.87
N VAL A 47 -5.56 1.67 -5.68
CA VAL A 47 -4.44 2.23 -4.91
C VAL A 47 -3.22 1.30 -4.93
N ASN A 48 -2.12 1.80 -5.46
CA ASN A 48 -0.78 1.22 -5.32
C ASN A 48 -0.01 1.97 -4.22
N LEU A 49 0.16 1.33 -3.07
CA LEU A 49 0.80 1.93 -1.89
C LEU A 49 2.32 2.09 -2.05
N PHE A 50 2.95 1.37 -2.99
CA PHE A 50 4.39 1.41 -3.24
C PHE A 50 4.80 2.48 -4.28
N ARG A 51 3.82 3.18 -4.87
CA ARG A 51 4.02 4.24 -5.87
C ARG A 51 3.65 5.61 -5.31
N SER A 52 4.11 6.65 -6.03
CA SER A 52 3.76 8.03 -5.70
C SER A 52 2.25 8.16 -5.80
N PRO A 53 1.58 8.84 -4.86
CA PRO A 53 2.12 9.68 -3.79
C PRO A 53 2.32 9.00 -2.43
N TYR A 54 2.02 7.69 -2.31
CA TYR A 54 2.03 6.98 -1.03
C TYR A 54 3.44 6.54 -0.61
N CYS A 55 4.20 5.93 -1.52
CA CYS A 55 5.57 5.47 -1.28
C CYS A 55 5.75 4.74 0.08
N ILE A 56 4.79 3.89 0.47
CA ILE A 56 4.87 3.14 1.72
C ILE A 56 6.08 2.19 1.64
N LYS A 57 6.79 2.04 2.77
CA LYS A 57 7.90 1.08 2.93
C LYS A 57 7.44 -0.36 2.63
N ASP A 58 8.38 -1.25 2.35
CA ASP A 58 8.08 -2.67 2.16
C ASP A 58 7.43 -3.28 3.40
N PRO A 59 6.41 -4.15 3.24
CA PRO A 59 5.85 -4.91 4.35
C PRO A 59 6.85 -5.96 4.85
N SER A 60 6.74 -6.34 6.13
CA SER A 60 7.49 -7.48 6.66
C SER A 60 7.03 -8.80 6.04
N ARG A 61 5.78 -8.87 5.57
CA ARG A 61 5.22 -10.01 4.84
C ARG A 61 4.28 -9.54 3.75
N LEU A 62 4.41 -10.12 2.55
CA LEU A 62 3.51 -9.91 1.43
C LEU A 62 2.77 -11.22 1.14
N ILE A 63 1.45 -11.15 1.02
CA ILE A 63 0.56 -12.27 0.70
C ILE A 63 -0.15 -11.92 -0.59
N PHE A 64 -0.11 -12.83 -1.56
CA PHE A 64 -0.80 -12.68 -2.83
C PHE A 64 -2.06 -13.55 -2.85
N ASP A 65 -3.19 -12.92 -3.10
CA ASP A 65 -4.45 -13.61 -3.38
C ASP A 65 -4.52 -13.88 -4.89
N GLU A 66 -4.03 -15.06 -5.30
CA GLU A 66 -3.91 -15.50 -6.70
C GLU A 66 -5.24 -15.45 -7.49
N GLN A 67 -6.38 -15.25 -6.81
CA GLN A 67 -7.71 -15.18 -7.43
C GLN A 67 -8.11 -13.76 -7.86
N GLU A 68 -7.73 -12.74 -7.09
CA GLU A 68 -8.25 -11.35 -7.23
C GLU A 68 -7.14 -10.33 -7.55
N ASP A 69 -5.93 -10.81 -7.91
CA ASP A 69 -4.74 -9.99 -8.12
C ASP A 69 -4.40 -9.05 -6.93
N LEU A 70 -4.88 -9.41 -5.74
CA LEU A 70 -4.79 -8.57 -4.56
C LEU A 70 -3.52 -8.91 -3.78
N TYR A 71 -2.77 -7.87 -3.44
CA TYR A 71 -1.62 -7.99 -2.57
C TYR A 71 -1.95 -7.46 -1.19
N THR A 72 -1.69 -8.27 -0.18
CA THR A 72 -1.87 -7.89 1.21
C THR A 72 -0.51 -7.84 1.88
N GLY A 73 -0.14 -6.65 2.35
CA GLY A 73 1.06 -6.47 3.15
C GLY A 73 0.74 -6.50 4.64
N ILE A 74 1.69 -7.00 5.43
CA ILE A 74 1.72 -6.85 6.89
C ILE A 74 2.93 -5.99 7.22
N TRP A 75 2.72 -4.90 7.94
CA TRP A 75 3.77 -4.02 8.44
C TRP A 75 3.87 -4.16 9.96
N GLU A 76 5.10 -4.24 10.46
CA GLU A 76 5.36 -4.04 11.89
C GLU A 76 5.36 -2.52 12.14
N LEU A 77 4.63 -2.08 13.16
CA LEU A 77 4.56 -0.69 13.56
C LEU A 77 5.54 -0.48 14.71
N ASP A 78 6.60 0.28 14.45
CA ASP A 78 7.68 0.56 15.41
C ASP A 78 7.66 2.01 15.91
N GLY A 79 6.54 2.71 15.73
CA GLY A 79 6.43 4.14 16.02
C GLY A 79 6.96 5.05 14.91
N THR A 80 7.51 4.49 13.82
CA THR A 80 7.97 5.28 12.67
C THR A 80 6.89 5.44 11.60
N SER A 81 7.02 6.47 10.77
CA SER A 81 6.12 6.65 9.62
C SER A 81 6.27 5.49 8.64
N LEU A 82 5.13 5.02 8.13
CA LEU A 82 5.06 4.05 7.05
C LEU A 82 5.39 4.68 5.68
N LEU A 83 5.18 6.00 5.54
CA LEU A 83 5.53 6.73 4.32
C LEU A 83 7.06 6.80 4.17
N GLY A 84 7.57 6.31 3.06
CA GLY A 84 8.96 6.45 2.66
C GLY A 84 9.27 7.81 2.05
N SER A 85 10.55 8.20 2.07
CA SER A 85 11.02 9.46 1.49
C SER A 85 11.08 9.46 -0.04
N SER A 86 11.02 8.28 -0.67
CA SER A 86 10.99 8.12 -2.12
C SER A 86 10.49 6.72 -2.49
N CYS A 87 9.68 6.64 -3.54
CA CYS A 87 9.34 5.38 -4.19
C CYS A 87 10.56 4.88 -4.99
N LYS A 88 11.52 4.24 -4.32
CA LYS A 88 12.48 3.41 -5.05
C LYS A 88 11.70 2.18 -5.45
N GLY A 89 11.22 2.13 -6.69
CA GLY A 89 10.45 0.98 -7.19
C GLY A 89 11.18 -0.30 -6.80
N GLY A 90 10.58 -1.05 -5.88
CA GLY A 90 11.10 -2.34 -5.47
C GLY A 90 11.07 -3.24 -6.69
N THR A 91 12.23 -3.66 -7.15
CA THR A 91 12.33 -4.82 -8.02
C THR A 91 12.10 -6.03 -7.11
N TYR A 92 10.86 -6.50 -7.06
CA TYR A 92 10.57 -7.80 -6.46
C TYR A 92 10.83 -8.83 -7.57
N GLU A 93 11.89 -9.62 -7.40
CA GLU A 93 12.21 -10.78 -8.24
C GLU A 93 11.24 -11.94 -7.97
#